data_AF-A0A7G1P1I8-F1
#
_entry.id   AF-A0A7G1P1I8-F1
#
_cell.length_a   1.000
_cell.length_b   1.000
_cell.length_c   1.000
_cell.angle_alpha   90.00
_cell.angle_beta   90.00
_cell.angle_gamma   90.00
#
_symmetry.space_group_name_H-M   'P 1'
#
loop_
_entity.id
_entity.type
_entity.pdbx_description
1 polymer ?
#
loop_
_entity_poly.entity_id
_entity_poly.type
_entity_poly.pdbx_seq_one_letter_code
_entity_poly.pdbx_strand_id
1 'polypeptide(L)'
;MDPFSFHEEVARAWLTELVVAYEVDASFGGDVSEYSTDSPPIGMAWDPRQPGEEDGVSLLVKAAQTAGVIGNPGETTITFEFVDDGDEGVYRWLLDIVDPSPLKVATLSEAMAVLGEPDLNRAGIEAAVAVLREAVQAANHLAHQLSDYIEASIERGGN
;
A
#
# COMPACT_ATOMS: atom_id res chain seq x y z
N MET A 1 12.81 5.65 -15.04
CA MET A 1 12.26 4.41 -14.41
C MET A 1 10.85 4.25 -14.94
N ASP A 2 10.43 3.04 -15.34
CA ASP A 2 9.02 2.82 -15.70
C ASP A 2 8.13 3.07 -14.48
N PRO A 3 6.90 3.57 -14.64
CA PRO A 3 6.03 3.88 -13.51
C PRO A 3 5.38 2.62 -12.94
N PHE A 4 5.06 2.66 -11.64
CA PHE A 4 4.09 1.73 -11.05
C PHE A 4 2.73 1.92 -11.73
N SER A 5 2.03 0.80 -11.94
CA SER A 5 0.70 0.79 -12.56
C SER A 5 -0.35 0.22 -11.60
N PHE A 6 -1.58 0.73 -11.71
CA PHE A 6 -2.72 0.26 -10.93
C PHE A 6 -3.87 -0.09 -11.87
N HIS A 7 -4.31 -1.34 -11.83
CA HIS A 7 -5.40 -1.86 -12.67
C HIS A 7 -6.70 -1.90 -11.87
N GLU A 8 -7.44 -0.80 -11.81
CA GLU A 8 -8.60 -0.67 -10.90
C GLU A 8 -9.69 -1.72 -11.12
N GLU A 9 -10.04 -2.07 -12.36
CA GLU A 9 -11.04 -3.11 -12.64
C GLU A 9 -10.60 -4.48 -12.12
N VAL A 10 -9.32 -4.81 -12.31
CA VAL A 10 -8.70 -6.05 -11.80
C VAL A 10 -8.65 -6.01 -10.27
N ALA A 11 -8.29 -4.86 -9.70
CA ALA A 11 -8.26 -4.65 -8.26
C ALA A 11 -9.63 -4.90 -7.63
N ARG A 12 -10.70 -4.36 -8.22
CA ARG A 12 -12.07 -4.51 -7.72
C ARG A 12 -12.56 -5.96 -7.79
N ALA A 13 -12.28 -6.66 -8.88
CA ALA A 13 -12.62 -8.07 -9.01
C ALA A 13 -11.88 -8.91 -7.95
N TRP A 14 -10.57 -8.70 -7.82
CA TRP A 14 -9.71 -9.37 -6.84
C TRP A 14 -10.15 -9.07 -5.39
N LEU A 15 -10.44 -7.81 -5.06
CA LEU A 15 -10.93 -7.42 -3.73
C LEU A 15 -12.31 -8.00 -3.42
N THR A 16 -13.18 -8.16 -4.42
CA THR A 16 -14.48 -8.81 -4.24
C THR A 16 -14.29 -10.27 -3.83
N GLU A 17 -13.38 -10.99 -4.48
CA GLU A 17 -13.06 -12.38 -4.13
C GLU A 17 -12.47 -12.50 -2.73
N LEU A 18 -11.55 -11.59 -2.36
CA LEU A 18 -10.97 -11.53 -1.02
C LEU A 18 -12.02 -11.28 0.06
N VAL A 19 -12.88 -10.27 -0.13
CA VAL A 19 -13.95 -9.94 0.82
C VAL A 19 -14.94 -11.10 0.95
N VAL A 20 -15.35 -11.71 -0.15
CA VAL A 20 -16.24 -12.89 -0.10
C VAL A 20 -15.60 -14.04 0.68
N ALA A 21 -14.32 -14.32 0.45
CA ALA A 21 -13.60 -15.35 1.19
C ALA A 21 -13.61 -15.02 2.69
N TYR A 22 -13.25 -13.79 3.06
CA TYR A 22 -13.20 -13.31 4.44
C TYR A 22 -14.54 -13.43 5.16
N GLU A 23 -15.63 -12.95 4.54
CA GLU A 23 -16.97 -12.97 5.13
C GLU A 23 -17.51 -14.40 5.31
N VAL A 24 -17.21 -15.29 4.36
CA VAL A 24 -17.58 -16.71 4.44
C VAL A 24 -16.91 -17.34 5.65
N ASP A 25 -15.60 -17.18 5.80
CA ASP A 25 -14.85 -17.78 6.91
C ASP A 25 -15.31 -17.24 8.28
N ALA A 26 -15.44 -15.91 8.39
CA ALA A 26 -15.94 -15.26 9.59
C ALA A 26 -17.34 -15.76 10.01
N SER A 27 -18.19 -16.07 9.04
CA SER A 27 -19.56 -16.57 9.29
C SER A 27 -19.61 -18.01 9.81
N PHE A 28 -18.58 -18.83 9.55
CA PHE A 28 -18.54 -20.23 9.99
C PHE A 28 -17.80 -20.43 11.32
N GLY A 29 -17.42 -19.34 11.99
CA GLY A 29 -16.63 -19.41 13.21
C GLY A 29 -15.26 -20.03 12.98
N GLY A 30 -14.74 -19.89 11.75
CA GLY A 30 -13.33 -20.11 11.48
C GLY A 30 -12.53 -19.31 12.49
N ASP A 31 -11.56 -19.95 13.13
CA ASP A 31 -10.56 -19.18 13.85
C ASP A 31 -9.84 -18.38 12.77
N VAL A 32 -10.10 -17.08 12.69
CA VAL A 32 -9.52 -16.16 11.68
C VAL A 32 -7.98 -16.22 11.71
N SER A 33 -7.40 -16.87 12.73
CA SER A 33 -6.00 -17.29 12.84
C SER A 33 -5.51 -18.28 11.75
N GLU A 34 -6.40 -18.96 11.01
CA GLU A 34 -6.06 -19.88 9.92
C GLU A 34 -6.04 -19.24 8.52
N TYR A 35 -6.33 -17.93 8.40
CA TYR A 35 -5.92 -17.22 7.20
C TYR A 35 -4.42 -17.37 7.04
N SER A 36 -4.01 -17.81 5.84
CA SER A 36 -2.62 -17.70 5.38
C SER A 36 -2.10 -16.35 5.83
N THR A 37 -0.94 -16.33 6.50
CA THR A 37 -0.22 -15.14 6.97
C THR A 37 0.02 -14.08 5.89
N ASP A 38 -0.42 -14.33 4.66
CA ASP A 38 -0.25 -13.52 3.47
C ASP A 38 -1.56 -12.94 2.90
N SER A 39 -2.74 -13.25 3.47
CA SER A 39 -4.02 -12.68 3.03
C SER A 39 -4.49 -11.53 3.92
N PRO A 40 -4.88 -10.38 3.36
CA PRO A 40 -5.34 -9.25 4.15
C PRO A 40 -6.75 -9.50 4.74
N PRO A 41 -6.99 -9.17 6.02
CA PRO A 41 -8.26 -9.40 6.70
C PRO A 41 -9.33 -8.34 6.35
N ILE A 42 -9.70 -8.24 5.07
CA ILE A 42 -10.60 -7.18 4.57
C ILE A 42 -12.03 -7.70 4.49
N GLY A 43 -12.89 -7.21 5.37
CA GLY A 43 -14.35 -7.39 5.31
C GLY A 43 -15.09 -6.22 4.67
N MET A 44 -16.41 -6.34 4.53
CA MET A 44 -17.29 -5.31 3.96
C MET A 44 -17.31 -3.99 4.76
N ALA A 45 -17.05 -4.08 6.06
CA ALA A 45 -17.01 -2.93 6.98
C ALA A 45 -15.57 -2.48 7.29
N TRP A 46 -14.56 -3.06 6.63
CA TRP A 46 -13.16 -2.76 6.91
C TRP A 46 -12.85 -1.28 6.67
N ASP A 47 -12.19 -0.65 7.64
CA ASP A 47 -11.78 0.74 7.57
C ASP A 47 -10.28 0.81 7.92
N PRO A 48 -9.38 1.07 6.95
CA PRO A 48 -7.93 0.99 7.14
C PRO A 48 -7.36 2.01 8.14
N ARG A 49 -8.20 2.93 8.62
CA ARG A 49 -7.82 4.02 9.54
C ARG A 49 -8.13 3.68 10.99
N GLN A 50 -8.83 2.58 11.25
CA GLN A 50 -9.12 2.18 12.63
C GLN A 50 -7.86 1.69 13.34
N PRO A 51 -7.76 1.88 14.66
CA PRO A 51 -6.64 1.35 15.43
C PRO A 51 -6.51 -0.17 15.28
N GLY A 52 -5.30 -0.66 14.97
CA GLY A 52 -5.01 -2.09 14.78
C GLY A 52 -5.12 -2.58 13.34
N GLU A 53 -5.44 -1.72 12.37
CA GLU A 53 -5.57 -2.08 10.96
C GLU A 53 -4.27 -1.92 10.14
N GLU A 54 -3.18 -1.46 10.77
CA GLU A 54 -1.89 -1.23 10.11
C GLU A 54 -1.33 -2.49 9.43
N ASP A 55 -1.49 -3.65 10.06
CA ASP A 55 -1.09 -4.94 9.49
C ASP A 55 -1.96 -5.30 8.28
N GLY A 56 -3.26 -4.98 8.33
CA GLY A 56 -4.19 -5.19 7.22
C GLY A 56 -3.81 -4.37 5.99
N VAL A 57 -3.40 -3.11 6.19
CA VAL A 57 -2.90 -2.23 5.13
C VAL A 57 -1.61 -2.76 4.53
N SER A 58 -0.65 -3.17 5.36
CA SER A 58 0.61 -3.75 4.91
C SER A 58 0.41 -5.02 4.08
N LEU A 59 -0.46 -5.93 4.55
CA LEU A 59 -0.81 -7.16 3.85
C LEU A 59 -1.54 -6.88 2.53
N LEU A 60 -2.45 -5.90 2.50
CA LEU A 60 -3.18 -5.52 1.29
C LEU A 60 -2.21 -5.12 0.17
N VAL A 61 -1.26 -4.25 0.48
CA VAL A 61 -0.31 -3.72 -0.50
C VAL A 61 0.65 -4.82 -0.97
N LYS A 62 1.12 -5.68 -0.06
CA LYS A 62 1.94 -6.85 -0.40
C LYS A 62 1.18 -7.81 -1.32
N ALA A 63 -0.04 -8.19 -0.94
CA ALA A 63 -0.86 -9.13 -1.70
C ALA A 63 -1.24 -8.59 -3.08
N ALA A 64 -1.54 -7.29 -3.20
CA ALA A 64 -1.83 -6.64 -4.47
C ALA A 64 -0.64 -6.66 -5.44
N GLN A 65 0.58 -6.47 -4.94
CA GLN A 65 1.80 -6.61 -5.75
C GLN A 65 2.03 -8.06 -6.19
N THR A 66 1.85 -9.03 -5.29
CA THR A 66 1.97 -10.46 -5.63
C THR A 66 0.92 -10.91 -6.64
N ALA A 67 -0.31 -10.39 -6.55
CA ALA A 67 -1.39 -10.68 -7.48
C ALA A 67 -1.28 -9.95 -8.83
N GLY A 68 -0.32 -9.03 -8.99
CA GLY A 68 -0.19 -8.20 -10.19
C GLY A 68 -1.27 -7.13 -10.35
N VAL A 69 -2.03 -6.84 -9.28
CA VAL A 69 -2.97 -5.72 -9.22
C VAL A 69 -2.22 -4.39 -9.24
N ILE A 70 -1.09 -4.35 -8.51
CA ILE A 70 -0.06 -3.32 -8.64
C ILE A 70 1.04 -3.91 -9.52
N GLY A 71 1.29 -3.27 -10.67
CA GLY A 71 2.41 -3.62 -11.53
C GLY A 71 3.67 -2.88 -11.09
N ASN A 72 4.68 -3.63 -10.67
CA ASN A 72 5.96 -3.09 -10.20
C ASN A 72 6.96 -2.89 -11.36
N PRO A 73 7.67 -1.75 -11.43
CA PRO A 73 8.74 -1.56 -12.38
C PRO A 73 10.05 -2.21 -11.90
N GLY A 74 10.55 -3.19 -12.65
CA GLY A 74 11.81 -3.89 -12.32
C GLY A 74 11.77 -4.60 -10.96
N GLU A 75 12.89 -4.57 -10.23
CA GLU A 75 13.00 -5.12 -8.87
C GLU A 75 12.73 -4.04 -7.82
N THR A 76 11.53 -3.46 -7.88
CA THR A 76 11.07 -2.47 -6.90
C THR A 76 9.78 -2.93 -6.21
N THR A 77 9.58 -2.49 -4.97
CA THR A 77 8.36 -2.77 -4.20
C THR A 77 7.95 -1.56 -3.40
N ILE A 78 6.64 -1.36 -3.26
CA ILE A 78 6.06 -0.37 -2.34
C ILE A 78 5.63 -1.07 -1.05
N THR A 79 6.02 -0.53 0.09
CA THR A 79 5.64 -1.04 1.41
C THR A 79 5.05 0.07 2.29
N PHE A 80 4.30 -0.34 3.29
CA PHE A 80 3.64 0.54 4.25
C PHE A 80 4.34 0.41 5.61
N GLU A 81 4.60 1.53 6.27
CA GLU A 81 5.14 1.56 7.63
C GLU A 81 4.27 2.45 8.51
N PHE A 82 3.77 1.87 9.59
CA PHE A 82 3.10 2.56 10.68
C PHE A 82 4.11 2.91 11.78
N VAL A 83 3.95 4.10 12.37
CA VAL A 83 4.73 4.57 13.51
C VAL A 83 3.75 5.06 14.57
N ASP A 84 3.77 4.38 15.72
CA ASP A 84 3.08 4.86 16.93
C ASP A 84 3.80 6.11 17.46
N ASP A 85 3.12 7.25 17.40
CA ASP A 85 3.58 8.54 17.90
C ASP A 85 3.00 8.91 19.26
N GLY A 86 2.18 8.02 19.86
CA GLY A 86 1.48 8.23 21.11
C GLY A 86 0.07 8.82 20.99
N ASP A 87 -0.40 9.13 19.77
CA ASP A 87 -1.76 9.62 19.48
C ASP A 87 -2.50 8.64 18.52
N GLU A 88 -2.97 9.11 17.36
CA GLU A 88 -3.65 8.30 16.34
C GLU A 88 -2.67 7.52 15.44
N GLY A 89 -1.36 7.76 15.62
CA GLY A 89 -0.29 7.19 14.83
C GLY A 89 -0.16 7.82 13.44
N VAL A 90 1.02 7.66 12.87
CA VAL A 90 1.35 8.15 11.53
C VAL A 90 1.83 7.00 10.66
N TYR A 91 1.75 7.18 9.35
CA TYR A 91 2.29 6.23 8.39
C TYR A 91 3.19 6.92 7.38
N ARG A 92 3.98 6.11 6.68
CA ARG A 92 4.68 6.53 5.46
C ARG A 92 4.76 5.39 4.47
N TRP A 93 4.80 5.74 3.20
CA TRP A 93 5.05 4.81 2.10
C TRP A 93 6.56 4.70 1.88
N LEU A 94 7.02 3.47 1.65
CA LEU A 94 8.42 3.15 1.42
C LEU A 94 8.58 2.52 0.04
N LEU A 95 9.39 3.13 -0.81
CA LEU A 95 9.83 2.54 -2.07
C LEU A 95 11.17 1.84 -1.85
N ASP A 96 11.17 0.53 -2.00
CA ASP A 96 12.35 -0.33 -1.97
C ASP A 96 12.84 -0.59 -3.40
N ILE A 97 14.11 -0.31 -3.65
CA ILE A 97 14.80 -0.51 -4.93
C ILE A 97 15.97 -1.46 -4.68
N VAL A 98 15.99 -2.62 -5.33
CA VAL A 98 17.03 -3.65 -5.11
C VAL A 98 18.22 -3.49 -6.06
N ASP A 99 17.94 -3.18 -7.33
CA ASP A 99 18.93 -3.01 -8.40
C ASP A 99 18.89 -1.55 -8.93
N PRO A 100 20.03 -0.92 -9.26
CA PRO A 100 21.42 -1.40 -9.25
C PRO A 100 22.11 -1.40 -7.87
N SER A 101 21.48 -0.81 -6.86
CA SER A 101 21.98 -0.80 -5.49
C SER A 101 20.82 -0.69 -4.52
N PRO A 102 20.81 -1.46 -3.42
CA PRO A 102 19.74 -1.40 -2.42
C PRO A 102 19.55 0.02 -1.89
N LEU A 103 18.38 0.59 -2.16
CA LEU A 103 17.97 1.91 -1.69
C LEU A 103 16.51 1.84 -1.23
N LYS A 104 16.26 2.45 -0.07
CA LYS A 104 14.91 2.65 0.45
C LYS A 104 14.67 4.15 0.56
N VAL A 105 13.61 4.64 -0.08
CA VAL A 105 13.17 6.04 0.04
C VAL A 105 11.76 6.08 0.63
N ALA A 106 11.46 7.11 1.40
CA ALA A 106 10.23 7.21 2.15
C ALA A 106 9.51 8.52 1.85
N THR A 107 8.18 8.50 1.86
CA THR A 107 7.40 9.74 1.95
C THR A 107 7.61 10.41 3.30
N LEU A 108 7.12 11.65 3.43
CA LEU A 108 6.90 12.23 4.75
C LEU A 108 5.86 11.39 5.51
N SER A 109 5.90 11.49 6.83
CA SER A 109 4.90 10.87 7.68
C SER A 109 3.58 11.64 7.61
N GLU A 110 2.47 10.93 7.47
CA GLU A 110 1.11 11.46 7.42
C GLU A 110 0.25 10.81 8.50
N ALA A 111 -0.77 11.52 9.00
CA ALA A 111 -1.66 10.99 10.03
C ALA A 111 -2.45 9.80 9.48
N MET A 112 -2.61 8.72 10.27
CA MET A 112 -3.42 7.56 9.84
C MET A 112 -4.83 7.94 9.39
N ALA A 113 -5.42 8.98 9.97
CA ALA A 113 -6.75 9.47 9.62
C ALA A 113 -6.90 9.87 8.13
N VAL A 114 -5.82 10.23 7.43
CA VAL A 114 -5.86 10.65 6.01
C VAL A 114 -5.60 9.50 5.02
N LEU A 115 -5.35 8.29 5.51
CA LEU A 115 -5.06 7.14 4.65
C LEU A 115 -6.25 6.84 3.70
N GLY A 116 -5.99 6.82 2.40
CA GLY A 116 -6.96 6.59 1.34
C GLY A 116 -7.86 7.79 0.99
N GLU A 117 -7.52 9.01 1.42
CA GLU A 117 -8.32 10.21 1.16
C GLU A 117 -8.44 10.58 -0.34
N PRO A 118 -9.56 11.20 -0.78
CA PRO A 118 -10.26 12.30 -0.08
C PRO A 118 -11.64 12.00 0.52
N ASP A 119 -12.12 10.75 0.51
CA ASP A 119 -13.48 10.44 0.99
C ASP A 119 -13.44 9.55 2.23
N LEU A 120 -13.56 10.22 3.39
CA LEU A 120 -13.45 9.61 4.70
C LEU A 120 -14.58 8.62 5.05
N ASN A 121 -15.61 8.46 4.21
CA ASN A 121 -16.74 7.58 4.49
C ASN A 121 -16.65 6.22 3.77
N ARG A 122 -15.53 5.91 3.12
CA ARG A 122 -15.33 4.63 2.43
C ARG A 122 -14.99 3.51 3.41
N ALA A 123 -15.50 2.33 3.12
CA ALA A 123 -15.21 1.09 3.82
C ALA A 123 -15.10 -0.08 2.83
N GLY A 124 -14.56 -1.21 3.28
CA GLY A 124 -14.39 -2.44 2.53
C GLY A 124 -13.62 -2.22 1.23
N ILE A 125 -14.23 -2.65 0.11
CA ILE A 125 -13.61 -2.60 -1.22
C ILE A 125 -13.20 -1.17 -1.61
N GLU A 126 -14.03 -0.15 -1.35
CA GLU A 126 -13.72 1.22 -1.76
C GLU A 126 -12.56 1.81 -0.96
N ALA A 127 -12.47 1.47 0.33
CA ALA A 127 -11.33 1.87 1.16
C ALA A 127 -10.05 1.17 0.69
N ALA A 128 -10.11 -0.14 0.41
CA ALA A 128 -8.98 -0.90 -0.12
C ALA A 128 -8.49 -0.36 -1.48
N VAL A 129 -9.41 -0.06 -2.42
CA VAL A 129 -9.05 0.57 -3.69
C VAL A 129 -8.37 1.92 -3.46
N ALA A 130 -8.83 2.71 -2.51
CA ALA A 130 -8.25 4.01 -2.20
C ALA A 130 -6.82 3.88 -1.66
N VAL A 131 -6.58 2.95 -0.72
CA VAL A 131 -5.24 2.63 -0.19
C VAL A 131 -4.29 2.17 -1.31
N LEU A 132 -4.72 1.25 -2.17
CA LEU A 132 -3.88 0.77 -3.28
C LEU A 132 -3.54 1.88 -4.28
N ARG A 133 -4.51 2.75 -4.56
CA ARG A 133 -4.30 3.91 -5.43
C ARG A 133 -3.29 4.87 -4.83
N GLU A 134 -3.42 5.17 -3.54
CA GLU A 134 -2.48 6.03 -2.82
C GLU A 134 -1.06 5.43 -2.82
N ALA A 135 -0.93 4.13 -2.54
CA ALA A 135 0.36 3.43 -2.58
C ALA A 135 1.07 3.60 -3.94
N VAL A 136 0.34 3.42 -5.05
CA VAL A 136 0.88 3.60 -6.41
C VAL A 136 1.25 5.07 -6.67
N GLN A 137 0.44 6.02 -6.19
CA GLN A 137 0.74 7.45 -6.32
C GLN A 137 2.00 7.83 -5.54
N ALA A 138 2.14 7.35 -4.30
CA ALA A 138 3.30 7.57 -3.46
C ALA A 138 4.57 6.95 -4.07
N ALA A 139 4.50 5.71 -4.55
CA ALA A 139 5.63 5.04 -5.20
C ALA A 139 6.11 5.82 -6.44
N ASN A 140 5.19 6.26 -7.28
CA ASN A 140 5.50 7.08 -8.46
C ASN A 140 6.06 8.46 -8.07
N HIS A 141 5.55 9.07 -7.00
CA HIS A 141 6.07 10.34 -6.50
C HIS A 141 7.52 10.20 -6.02
N LEU A 142 7.81 9.17 -5.22
CA LEU A 142 9.15 8.88 -4.73
C LEU A 142 10.13 8.57 -5.86
N ALA A 143 9.71 7.80 -6.87
CA ALA A 143 10.52 7.50 -8.04
C ALA A 143 10.89 8.77 -8.84
N HIS A 144 9.94 9.70 -9.01
CA HIS A 144 10.22 10.99 -9.65
C HIS A 144 11.18 11.84 -8.82
N GLN A 145 10.95 11.99 -7.51
CA GLN A 145 11.85 12.75 -6.63
C GLN A 145 13.28 12.21 -6.65
N LEU A 146 13.44 10.88 -6.66
CA LEU A 146 14.74 10.25 -6.77
C LEU A 146 15.41 10.56 -8.11
N SER A 147 14.66 10.50 -9.22
CA SER A 147 15.15 10.85 -10.56
C SER A 147 15.65 12.30 -10.59
N ASP A 148 14.83 13.24 -10.12
CA ASP A 148 15.15 14.66 -10.07
C ASP A 148 16.41 14.93 -9.22
N TYR A 149 16.55 14.24 -8.09
CA TYR A 149 17.71 14.36 -7.22
C TYR A 149 19.00 13.86 -7.89
N ILE A 150 18.94 12.73 -8.61
CA ILE A 150 20.08 12.18 -9.34
C ILE A 150 20.50 13.13 -10.46
N GLU A 151 19.55 13.63 -11.25
CA GLU A 151 19.81 14.57 -12.34
C GLU A 151 20.49 15.85 -11.81
N ALA A 152 19.92 16.47 -10.78
CA ALA A 152 20.49 17.67 -10.15
C ALA A 152 21.88 17.44 -9.53
N SER A 153 22.15 16.23 -9.04
CA SER A 153 23.46 15.88 -8.46
C SER A 153 24.55 15.72 -9.52
N ILE A 154 24.20 15.17 -10.69
CA ILE A 154 25.12 15.04 -11.83
C ILE A 154 25.50 16.42 -12.37
N GLU A 155 24.53 17.33 -12.54
CA GLU A 155 24.78 18.69 -13.01
C GLU A 155 25.71 19.50 -12.09
N ARG A 156 25.61 19.28 -10.77
CA ARG A 156 26.47 19.95 -9.78
C ARG A 156 27.88 19.37 -9.69
N GLY A 157 28.05 18.07 -9.92
CA GLY A 157 29.35 17.41 -9.89
C GLY A 157 30.21 17.61 -11.15
N GLY A 158 29.61 18.15 -12.22
CA GLY A 158 30.27 18.41 -13.52
C GLY A 158 30.94 19.79 -13.66
N ASN A 159 30.99 20.62 -12.61
CA ASN A 159 31.64 21.94 -12.60
C ASN A 159 32.90 21.97 -11.74
#